data_AF-A0A173Y0R9-F1
#
_entry.id   AF-A0A173Y0R9-F1
#
_cell.length_a   1.000
_cell.length_b   1.000
_cell.length_c   1.000
_cell.angle_alpha   90.00
_cell.angle_beta   90.00
_cell.angle_gamma   90.00
#
_symmetry.space_group_name_H-M   'P 1'
#
loop_
_entity.id
_entity.type
_entity.pdbx_description
1 polymer ?
#
loop_
_entity_poly.entity_id
_entity_poly.type
_entity_poly.pdbx_seq_one_letter_code
_entity_poly.pdbx_strand_id
1 'polypeptide(L)'
;MRDINIAVNICTYHRNEFVEKNISKLLKSKFFQENEKKYYGRLQIFVVDNGCELKQHNDTFLHVFHNRNTGGSGGFQRGLEEIRKNSSTFSHVIFMDDDVEFDIEAFYILFDYLSKVSEKYIDNPVAGRMFCMDRPDIQYTAAEIWNGGNLKHVEYMRQITSENYIPGRVNYGSGAEYGGWWFCCFPMSFVKDNDIIPFFIHCDDVEYGLRCGKPPIIIEGVHVWHETFEKRMTPIMHYYDTRNPLFVNSLHSLNDNPKSVFIRWKDTITLHHIKNDYITEYYVIRAMADYLKGLDWLNRINPEKYHKRLGKMKGNKLKNAVAWRLVERKYKRRYEI
;
A
#
# COMPACT_ATOMS: atom_id res chain seq x y z
N MET A 1 -0.09 -1.53 -31.69
CA MET A 1 -0.23 -2.02 -30.29
C MET A 1 0.90 -1.38 -29.51
N ARG A 2 0.64 -0.80 -28.33
CA ARG A 2 1.72 -0.14 -27.57
C ARG A 2 2.71 -1.17 -27.05
N ASP A 3 3.96 -0.77 -26.90
CA ASP A 3 4.98 -1.63 -26.32
C ASP A 3 4.83 -1.63 -24.80
N ILE A 4 4.23 -2.71 -24.26
CA ILE A 4 3.96 -2.85 -22.84
C ILE A 4 4.98 -3.81 -22.23
N ASN A 5 5.74 -3.35 -21.25
CA ASN A 5 6.66 -4.16 -20.46
C ASN A 5 6.43 -3.82 -18.98
N ILE A 6 6.17 -4.83 -18.16
CA ILE A 6 5.70 -4.67 -16.78
C ILE A 6 6.78 -5.16 -15.81
N ALA A 7 7.08 -4.36 -14.79
CA ALA A 7 7.82 -4.84 -13.61
C ALA A 7 6.83 -5.13 -12.48
N VAL A 8 6.89 -6.31 -11.87
CA VAL A 8 6.13 -6.63 -10.65
C VAL A 8 7.05 -6.43 -9.46
N ASN A 9 6.70 -5.53 -8.56
CA ASN A 9 7.43 -5.18 -7.35
C ASN A 9 6.74 -5.83 -6.14
N ILE A 10 7.38 -6.82 -5.54
CA ILE A 10 6.88 -7.57 -4.39
C ILE A 10 7.82 -7.32 -3.21
N CYS A 11 7.28 -6.86 -2.09
CA CYS A 11 8.01 -6.77 -0.83
C CYS A 11 7.63 -7.95 0.08
N THR A 12 8.60 -8.59 0.72
CA THR A 12 8.34 -9.70 1.66
C THR A 12 9.13 -9.57 2.96
N TYR A 13 8.58 -10.11 4.05
CA TYR A 13 9.23 -10.16 5.36
C TYR A 13 8.77 -11.39 6.15
N HIS A 14 9.67 -12.37 6.31
CA HIS A 14 9.41 -13.63 7.03
C HIS A 14 8.21 -14.42 6.50
N ARG A 15 8.02 -14.45 5.17
CA ARG A 15 6.86 -15.05 4.47
C ARG A 15 7.28 -15.81 3.20
N ASN A 16 8.40 -16.52 3.29
CA ASN A 16 9.05 -17.15 2.12
C ASN A 16 8.11 -18.08 1.34
N GLU A 17 7.26 -18.85 2.02
CA GLU A 17 6.32 -19.76 1.34
C GLU A 17 5.31 -19.02 0.44
N PHE A 18 4.80 -17.86 0.88
CA PHE A 18 3.84 -17.07 0.12
C PHE A 18 4.49 -16.44 -1.12
N VAL A 19 5.64 -15.78 -0.94
CA VAL A 19 6.34 -15.13 -2.05
C VAL A 19 6.88 -16.15 -3.06
N GLU A 20 7.41 -17.29 -2.62
CA GLU A 20 7.87 -18.37 -3.50
C GLU A 20 6.72 -18.98 -4.30
N LYS A 21 5.55 -19.16 -3.69
CA LYS A 21 4.33 -19.59 -4.39
C LYS A 21 3.94 -18.59 -5.47
N ASN A 22 3.95 -17.30 -5.17
CA ASN A 22 3.61 -16.24 -6.12
C ASN A 22 4.63 -16.15 -7.28
N ILE A 23 5.92 -16.22 -6.99
CA ILE A 23 6.99 -16.31 -8.02
C ILE A 23 6.75 -17.53 -8.91
N SER A 24 6.53 -18.72 -8.33
CA SER A 24 6.29 -19.96 -9.07
C SER A 24 5.07 -19.86 -9.99
N LYS A 25 3.98 -19.25 -9.51
CA LYS A 25 2.76 -19.04 -10.30
C LYS A 25 3.00 -18.09 -11.48
N LEU A 26 3.74 -17.00 -11.26
CA LEU A 26 4.10 -16.04 -12.30
C LEU A 26 5.03 -16.67 -13.34
N LEU A 27 6.11 -17.34 -12.93
CA LEU A 27 7.09 -17.94 -13.85
C LEU A 27 6.50 -19.06 -14.74
N LYS A 28 5.38 -19.67 -14.35
CA LYS A 28 4.65 -20.65 -15.17
C LYS A 28 3.73 -20.02 -16.22
N SER A 29 3.55 -18.70 -16.18
CA SER A 29 2.65 -17.97 -17.07
C SER A 29 3.18 -17.83 -18.50
N LYS A 30 2.31 -17.37 -19.41
CA LYS A 30 2.63 -17.07 -20.80
C LYS A 30 3.69 -15.97 -20.95
N PHE A 31 3.93 -15.17 -19.91
CA PHE A 31 4.98 -14.15 -19.92
C PHE A 31 6.40 -14.74 -19.99
N PHE A 32 6.57 -16.02 -19.66
CA PHE A 32 7.88 -16.70 -19.60
C PHE A 32 7.96 -17.93 -20.51
N GLN A 33 6.98 -18.10 -21.41
CA GLN A 33 6.92 -19.19 -22.38
C GLN A 33 7.23 -18.67 -23.80
N GLU A 34 8.35 -19.09 -24.40
CA GLU A 34 8.82 -18.59 -25.71
C GLU A 34 7.82 -18.77 -26.86
N ASN A 35 6.98 -19.81 -26.78
CA ASN A 35 5.93 -20.08 -27.77
C ASN A 35 4.78 -19.05 -27.71
N GLU A 36 4.62 -18.33 -26.61
CA GLU A 36 3.56 -17.34 -26.39
C GLU A 36 4.01 -15.93 -26.79
N LYS A 37 4.28 -15.74 -28.10
CA LYS A 37 4.87 -14.51 -28.68
C LYS A 37 4.22 -13.19 -28.27
N LYS A 38 2.93 -13.21 -27.92
CA LYS A 38 2.19 -12.03 -27.46
C LYS A 38 2.64 -11.54 -26.08
N TYR A 39 2.96 -12.48 -25.18
CA TYR A 39 3.22 -12.21 -23.76
C TYR A 39 4.69 -12.42 -23.37
N TYR A 40 5.40 -13.31 -24.08
CA TYR A 40 6.78 -13.66 -23.74
C TYR A 40 7.68 -12.43 -23.59
N GLY A 41 8.39 -12.35 -22.46
CA GLY A 41 9.33 -11.27 -22.16
C GLY A 41 8.70 -9.94 -21.78
N ARG A 42 7.36 -9.88 -21.63
CA ARG A 42 6.64 -8.65 -21.30
C ARG A 42 6.47 -8.38 -19.80
N LEU A 43 6.98 -9.26 -18.95
CA LEU A 43 6.93 -9.14 -17.50
C LEU A 43 8.26 -9.56 -16.87
N GLN A 44 8.72 -8.80 -15.87
CA GLN A 44 9.83 -9.16 -14.99
C GLN A 44 9.40 -9.01 -13.53
N ILE A 45 9.98 -9.83 -12.65
CA ILE A 45 9.60 -9.94 -11.24
C ILE A 45 10.75 -9.41 -10.38
N PHE A 46 10.46 -8.44 -9.54
CA PHE A 46 11.36 -7.83 -8.57
C PHE A 46 10.84 -8.12 -7.17
N VAL A 47 11.63 -8.85 -6.40
CA VAL A 47 11.32 -9.24 -5.02
C VAL A 47 12.33 -8.57 -4.11
N VAL A 48 11.82 -7.79 -3.15
CA VAL A 48 12.61 -7.20 -2.08
C VAL A 48 12.32 -7.96 -0.80
N ASP A 49 13.32 -8.69 -0.34
CA ASP A 49 13.27 -9.44 0.90
C ASP A 49 13.85 -8.62 2.06
N ASN A 50 12.95 -8.09 2.89
CA ASN A 50 13.27 -7.31 4.08
C ASN A 50 13.75 -8.20 5.26
N GLY A 51 13.64 -9.52 5.14
CA GLY A 51 14.08 -10.52 6.12
C GLY A 51 15.48 -11.06 5.83
N CYS A 52 15.96 -10.91 4.58
CA CYS A 52 17.22 -11.47 4.08
C CYS A 52 17.31 -13.00 4.18
N GLU A 53 16.19 -13.70 3.94
CA GLU A 53 16.05 -15.15 4.04
C GLU A 53 16.02 -15.85 2.69
N LEU A 54 15.50 -15.21 1.65
CA LEU A 54 15.47 -15.73 0.30
C LEU A 54 16.88 -15.76 -0.30
N LYS A 55 17.14 -16.70 -1.20
CA LYS A 55 18.37 -16.69 -1.98
C LYS A 55 18.33 -15.49 -2.94
N GLN A 56 19.36 -14.63 -2.88
CA GLN A 56 19.52 -13.57 -3.87
C GLN A 56 19.63 -14.18 -5.27
N HIS A 57 18.93 -13.57 -6.21
CA HIS A 57 18.79 -14.06 -7.57
C HIS A 57 18.72 -12.85 -8.50
N ASN A 58 19.37 -12.91 -9.65
CA ASN A 58 19.36 -11.78 -10.58
C ASN A 58 19.62 -12.32 -11.98
N ASP A 59 18.55 -12.71 -12.67
CA ASP A 59 18.60 -13.14 -14.07
C ASP A 59 17.80 -12.20 -14.96
N THR A 60 17.36 -12.65 -16.14
CA THR A 60 16.60 -11.84 -17.10
C THR A 60 15.18 -11.50 -16.63
N PHE A 61 14.58 -12.34 -15.77
CA PHE A 61 13.14 -12.33 -15.50
C PHE A 61 12.79 -12.27 -14.01
N LEU A 62 13.68 -12.73 -13.14
CA LEU A 62 13.52 -12.73 -11.70
C LEU A 62 14.73 -12.03 -11.07
N HIS A 63 14.41 -11.08 -10.19
CA HIS A 63 15.38 -10.33 -9.42
C HIS A 63 14.96 -10.37 -7.95
N VAL A 64 15.80 -10.91 -7.08
CA VAL A 64 15.58 -11.04 -5.64
C VAL A 64 16.70 -10.31 -4.92
N PHE A 65 16.33 -9.26 -4.19
CA PHE A 65 17.26 -8.38 -3.47
C PHE A 65 17.02 -8.46 -1.98
N HIS A 66 18.10 -8.47 -1.22
CA HIS A 66 18.03 -8.29 0.23
C HIS A 66 17.90 -6.82 0.57
N ASN A 67 17.14 -6.55 1.63
CA ASN A 67 16.97 -5.24 2.22
C ASN A 67 16.87 -5.36 3.74
N ARG A 68 17.29 -4.32 4.46
CA ARG A 68 16.98 -4.23 5.89
C ARG A 68 15.47 -4.07 6.07
N ASN A 69 14.93 -4.42 7.24
CA ASN A 69 13.50 -4.22 7.50
C ASN A 69 13.13 -2.73 7.58
N THR A 70 12.77 -2.15 6.44
CA THR A 70 12.25 -0.78 6.30
C THR A 70 10.73 -0.73 6.24
N GLY A 71 10.06 -1.84 6.57
CA GLY A 71 8.62 -2.03 6.38
C GLY A 71 8.21 -2.07 4.91
N GLY A 72 6.89 -2.11 4.64
CA GLY A 72 6.32 -2.19 3.30
C GLY A 72 6.77 -1.02 2.41
N SER A 73 6.66 0.21 2.91
CA SER A 73 6.97 1.41 2.13
C SER A 73 8.43 1.43 1.66
N GLY A 74 9.36 1.12 2.55
CA GLY A 74 10.78 1.08 2.20
C GLY A 74 11.17 -0.12 1.35
N GLY A 75 10.47 -1.26 1.49
CA GLY A 75 10.68 -2.43 0.63
C GLY A 75 10.23 -2.17 -0.80
N PHE A 76 9.03 -1.60 -0.98
CA PHE A 76 8.57 -1.16 -2.29
C PHE A 76 9.48 -0.08 -2.89
N GLN A 77 9.96 0.88 -2.08
CA GLN A 77 10.89 1.92 -2.55
C GLN A 77 12.19 1.30 -3.06
N ARG A 78 12.75 0.34 -2.31
CA ARG A 78 13.94 -0.41 -2.73
C ARG A 78 13.69 -1.12 -4.05
N GLY A 79 12.51 -1.70 -4.25
CA GLY A 79 12.13 -2.34 -5.51
C GLY A 79 12.08 -1.33 -6.67
N LEU A 80 11.50 -0.15 -6.44
CA LEU A 80 11.48 0.92 -7.44
C LEU A 80 12.90 1.37 -7.83
N GLU A 81 13.81 1.50 -6.86
CA GLU A 81 15.21 1.85 -7.15
C GLU A 81 15.88 0.82 -8.07
N GLU A 82 15.65 -0.48 -7.84
CA GLU A 82 16.24 -1.54 -8.66
C GLU A 82 15.57 -1.63 -10.04
N ILE A 83 14.25 -1.43 -10.12
CA ILE A 83 13.51 -1.35 -11.39
C ILE A 83 14.03 -0.18 -12.25
N ARG A 84 14.25 1.01 -11.66
CA ARG A 84 14.77 2.19 -12.37
C ARG A 84 16.23 2.05 -12.82
N LYS A 85 17.04 1.23 -12.14
CA LYS A 85 18.43 0.94 -12.53
C LYS A 85 18.55 -0.16 -13.58
N ASN A 86 17.52 -0.98 -13.76
CA ASN A 86 17.55 -2.11 -14.69
C ASN A 86 17.73 -1.62 -16.14
N SER A 87 18.43 -2.39 -16.96
CA SER A 87 18.64 -2.07 -18.39
C SER A 87 17.38 -2.20 -19.24
N SER A 88 16.36 -2.92 -18.75
CA SER A 88 15.09 -3.12 -19.42
C SER A 88 14.23 -1.85 -19.38
N THR A 89 13.51 -1.56 -20.46
CA THR A 89 12.57 -0.43 -20.50
C THR A 89 11.19 -0.90 -20.07
N PHE A 90 10.75 -0.49 -18.88
CA PHE A 90 9.40 -0.75 -18.38
C PHE A 90 8.45 0.39 -18.71
N SER A 91 7.21 0.05 -19.07
CA SER A 91 6.13 1.02 -19.23
C SER A 91 5.24 1.11 -18.00
N HIS A 92 5.20 0.07 -17.16
CA HIS A 92 4.37 0.01 -15.96
C HIS A 92 5.07 -0.74 -14.82
N VAL A 93 4.67 -0.42 -13.59
CA VAL A 93 5.08 -1.14 -12.37
C VAL A 93 3.84 -1.57 -11.60
N ILE A 94 3.75 -2.86 -11.27
CA ILE A 94 2.75 -3.41 -10.38
C ILE A 94 3.33 -3.47 -8.96
N PHE A 95 2.70 -2.83 -8.00
CA PHE A 95 2.89 -3.11 -6.58
C PHE A 95 1.99 -4.28 -6.20
N MET A 96 2.54 -5.29 -5.54
CA MET A 96 1.79 -6.46 -5.10
C MET A 96 2.31 -6.96 -3.75
N ASP A 97 1.39 -7.30 -2.84
CA ASP A 97 1.74 -7.92 -1.56
C ASP A 97 2.24 -9.36 -1.77
N ASP A 98 2.93 -9.92 -0.79
CA ASP A 98 3.46 -11.27 -0.86
C ASP A 98 2.44 -12.36 -0.53
N ASP A 99 1.44 -12.04 0.31
CA ASP A 99 0.42 -12.94 0.85
C ASP A 99 -0.95 -12.85 0.17
N VAL A 100 -0.98 -12.36 -1.08
CA VAL A 100 -2.17 -12.43 -1.93
C VAL A 100 -2.26 -13.76 -2.67
N GLU A 101 -3.50 -14.21 -2.90
CA GLU A 101 -3.81 -15.19 -3.92
C GLU A 101 -4.36 -14.46 -5.15
N PHE A 102 -4.04 -14.92 -6.35
CA PHE A 102 -4.54 -14.31 -7.59
C PHE A 102 -4.65 -15.34 -8.69
N ASP A 103 -5.52 -15.12 -9.67
CA ASP A 103 -5.49 -15.88 -10.92
C ASP A 103 -4.55 -15.22 -11.93
N ILE A 104 -3.82 -16.04 -12.70
CA ILE A 104 -2.86 -15.49 -13.68
C ILE A 104 -3.56 -14.70 -14.80
N GLU A 105 -4.85 -14.99 -15.04
CA GLU A 105 -5.70 -14.23 -15.96
C GLU A 105 -5.79 -12.75 -15.60
N ALA A 106 -5.65 -12.37 -14.31
CA ALA A 106 -5.62 -10.97 -13.89
C ALA A 106 -4.48 -10.20 -14.58
N PHE A 107 -3.31 -10.82 -14.73
CA PHE A 107 -2.16 -10.22 -15.40
C PHE A 107 -2.36 -10.13 -16.92
N TYR A 108 -3.00 -11.12 -17.54
CA TYR A 108 -3.29 -11.08 -18.97
C TYR A 108 -4.35 -10.03 -19.31
N ILE A 109 -5.41 -9.93 -18.52
CA ILE A 109 -6.46 -8.91 -18.68
C ILE A 109 -5.84 -7.50 -18.54
N LEU A 110 -5.01 -7.29 -17.52
CA LEU A 110 -4.28 -6.04 -17.34
C LEU A 110 -3.38 -5.73 -18.53
N PHE A 111 -2.54 -6.68 -18.96
CA PHE A 111 -1.63 -6.48 -20.09
C PHE A 111 -2.36 -6.14 -21.39
N ASP A 112 -3.43 -6.87 -21.69
CA ASP A 112 -4.25 -6.66 -22.89
C ASP A 112 -4.97 -5.31 -22.87
N TYR A 113 -5.43 -4.89 -21.71
CA TYR A 113 -5.99 -3.56 -21.50
C TYR A 113 -4.95 -2.46 -21.76
N LEU A 114 -3.79 -2.53 -21.12
CA LEU A 114 -2.72 -1.53 -21.26
C LEU A 114 -2.23 -1.41 -22.71
N SER A 115 -2.22 -2.54 -23.45
CA SER A 115 -1.82 -2.58 -24.86
C SER A 115 -2.78 -1.81 -25.80
N LYS A 116 -4.01 -1.54 -25.34
CA LYS A 116 -5.12 -0.99 -26.13
C LYS A 116 -5.77 0.27 -25.53
N VAL A 117 -5.43 0.65 -24.30
CA VAL A 117 -6.03 1.79 -23.57
C VAL A 117 -6.03 3.07 -24.41
N SER A 118 -7.02 3.94 -24.33
CA SER A 118 -6.96 5.22 -25.07
C SER A 118 -5.89 6.15 -24.48
N GLU A 119 -5.34 7.07 -25.27
CA GLU A 119 -4.36 8.07 -24.80
C GLU A 119 -4.86 8.86 -23.59
N LYS A 120 -6.17 9.13 -23.50
CA LYS A 120 -6.82 9.78 -22.36
C LYS A 120 -6.51 9.12 -21.01
N TYR A 121 -6.28 7.81 -20.97
CA TYR A 121 -6.19 7.01 -19.76
C TYR A 121 -4.81 6.33 -19.59
N ILE A 122 -3.83 6.66 -20.42
CA ILE A 122 -2.52 5.98 -20.43
C ILE A 122 -1.71 6.26 -19.16
N ASP A 123 -1.91 7.42 -18.54
CA ASP A 123 -1.25 7.82 -17.30
C ASP A 123 -2.09 7.52 -16.05
N ASN A 124 -3.20 6.80 -16.19
CA ASN A 124 -4.00 6.40 -15.03
C ASN A 124 -3.45 5.10 -14.41
N PRO A 125 -3.41 5.00 -13.07
CA PRO A 125 -3.17 3.73 -12.43
C PRO A 125 -4.33 2.76 -12.68
N VAL A 126 -4.07 1.46 -12.54
CA VAL A 126 -5.08 0.40 -12.56
C VAL A 126 -5.08 -0.28 -11.18
N ALA A 127 -6.19 -0.16 -10.45
CA ALA A 127 -6.36 -0.80 -9.15
C ALA A 127 -6.84 -2.24 -9.32
N GLY A 128 -6.17 -3.17 -8.63
CA GLY A 128 -6.65 -4.53 -8.46
C GLY A 128 -7.74 -4.57 -7.39
N ARG A 129 -8.85 -5.22 -7.71
CA ARG A 129 -9.94 -5.42 -6.76
C ARG A 129 -9.47 -6.38 -5.67
N MET A 130 -9.87 -6.15 -4.43
CA MET A 130 -9.61 -7.06 -3.32
C MET A 130 -10.86 -7.87 -3.02
N PHE A 131 -10.71 -9.20 -3.05
CA PHE A 131 -11.71 -10.16 -2.60
C PHE A 131 -11.35 -10.71 -1.22
N CYS A 132 -12.37 -11.11 -0.47
CA CYS A 132 -12.19 -11.71 0.83
C CYS A 132 -11.59 -13.11 0.68
N MET A 133 -10.44 -13.38 1.30
CA MET A 133 -9.80 -14.70 1.24
C MET A 133 -10.65 -15.81 1.89
N ASP A 134 -11.46 -15.50 2.90
CA ASP A 134 -12.34 -16.46 3.60
C ASP A 134 -13.71 -16.66 2.92
N ARG A 135 -14.11 -15.74 2.04
CA ARG A 135 -15.32 -15.82 1.22
C ARG A 135 -15.00 -15.37 -0.21
N PRO A 136 -14.41 -16.25 -1.03
CA PRO A 136 -13.86 -15.89 -2.34
C PRO A 136 -14.85 -15.33 -3.36
N ASP A 137 -16.16 -15.50 -3.14
CA ASP A 137 -17.24 -14.93 -3.94
C ASP A 137 -17.62 -13.49 -3.53
N ILE A 138 -16.97 -12.92 -2.51
CA ILE A 138 -17.24 -11.57 -2.03
C ILE A 138 -16.05 -10.66 -2.35
N GLN A 139 -16.31 -9.64 -3.17
CA GLN A 139 -15.42 -8.50 -3.35
C GLN A 139 -15.49 -7.61 -2.10
N TYR A 140 -14.37 -7.42 -1.41
CA TYR A 140 -14.27 -6.46 -0.31
C TYR A 140 -14.35 -5.04 -0.86
N THR A 141 -13.46 -4.69 -1.80
CA THR A 141 -13.48 -3.38 -2.47
C THR A 141 -12.89 -3.44 -3.86
N ALA A 142 -13.38 -2.58 -4.76
CA ALA A 142 -12.86 -2.42 -6.10
C ALA A 142 -11.66 -1.44 -6.17
N ALA A 143 -11.71 -0.38 -5.35
CA ALA A 143 -10.69 0.66 -5.14
C ALA A 143 -11.18 1.56 -4.01
N GLU A 144 -10.41 2.58 -3.61
CA GLU A 144 -10.67 3.31 -2.37
C GLU A 144 -10.71 4.83 -2.54
N ILE A 145 -11.43 5.49 -1.63
CA ILE A 145 -11.57 6.95 -1.53
C ILE A 145 -11.06 7.34 -0.13
N TRP A 146 -10.01 8.14 -0.09
CA TRP A 146 -9.34 8.55 1.13
C TRP A 146 -10.23 9.41 2.04
N ASN A 147 -10.97 10.36 1.46
CA ASN A 147 -11.96 11.17 2.17
C ASN A 147 -11.44 11.73 3.51
N GLY A 148 -10.23 12.31 3.50
CA GLY A 148 -9.58 12.94 4.66
C GLY A 148 -9.22 11.98 5.81
N GLY A 149 -9.08 10.68 5.51
CA GLY A 149 -8.84 9.62 6.50
C GLY A 149 -10.10 8.94 7.03
N ASN A 150 -11.29 9.36 6.56
CA ASN A 150 -12.52 8.59 6.75
C ASN A 150 -12.77 7.73 5.50
N LEU A 151 -11.98 6.66 5.39
CA LEU A 151 -11.91 5.76 4.25
C LEU A 151 -13.30 5.31 3.76
N LYS A 152 -13.52 5.36 2.45
CA LYS A 152 -14.68 4.78 1.78
C LYS A 152 -14.23 3.79 0.71
N HIS A 153 -15.01 2.75 0.51
CA HIS A 153 -14.73 1.67 -0.42
C HIS A 153 -15.64 1.77 -1.65
N VAL A 154 -15.06 1.67 -2.84
CA VAL A 154 -15.81 1.54 -4.09
C VAL A 154 -16.32 0.11 -4.21
N GLU A 155 -17.62 -0.04 -4.54
CA GLU A 155 -18.28 -1.34 -4.68
C GLU A 155 -18.03 -2.27 -3.47
N TYR A 156 -18.21 -1.74 -2.27
CA TYR A 156 -17.91 -2.41 -1.01
C TYR A 156 -18.76 -3.67 -0.78
N MET A 157 -18.12 -4.76 -0.31
CA MET A 157 -18.78 -6.02 0.08
C MET A 157 -19.76 -6.55 -0.97
N ARG A 158 -19.39 -6.45 -2.25
CA ARG A 158 -20.21 -6.86 -3.38
C ARG A 158 -20.10 -8.37 -3.58
N GLN A 159 -21.24 -9.08 -3.54
CA GLN A 159 -21.28 -10.50 -3.91
C GLN A 159 -21.17 -10.66 -5.42
N ILE A 160 -20.27 -11.54 -5.84
CA ILE A 160 -19.94 -11.80 -7.24
C ILE A 160 -20.57 -13.11 -7.71
N THR A 161 -21.20 -13.07 -8.88
CA THR A 161 -21.78 -14.23 -9.56
C THR A 161 -21.40 -14.20 -11.05
N SER A 162 -21.60 -15.33 -11.74
CA SER A 162 -21.37 -15.43 -13.19
C SER A 162 -22.17 -14.41 -14.01
N GLU A 163 -23.31 -13.96 -13.50
CA GLU A 163 -24.20 -13.03 -14.20
C GLU A 163 -23.76 -11.57 -14.02
N ASN A 164 -23.08 -11.25 -12.91
CA ASN A 164 -22.80 -9.87 -12.53
C ASN A 164 -21.34 -9.45 -12.71
N TYR A 165 -20.41 -10.39 -12.98
CA TYR A 165 -18.98 -10.13 -13.11
C TYR A 165 -18.45 -10.63 -14.46
N ILE A 166 -17.99 -9.71 -15.28
CA ILE A 166 -17.54 -9.98 -16.65
C ILE A 166 -16.06 -9.59 -16.77
N PRO A 167 -15.14 -10.57 -16.77
CA PRO A 167 -13.71 -10.31 -16.93
C PRO A 167 -13.41 -9.41 -18.15
N GLY A 168 -12.62 -8.37 -17.93
CA GLY A 168 -12.29 -7.34 -18.93
C GLY A 168 -13.24 -6.14 -18.96
N ARG A 169 -14.35 -6.14 -18.20
CA ARG A 169 -15.20 -4.95 -18.08
C ARG A 169 -14.47 -3.85 -17.32
N VAL A 170 -14.29 -2.70 -17.97
CA VAL A 170 -13.54 -1.55 -17.44
C VAL A 170 -14.49 -0.49 -16.87
N ASN A 171 -14.15 0.04 -15.69
CA ASN A 171 -14.79 1.20 -15.09
C ASN A 171 -13.77 2.35 -14.94
N TYR A 172 -14.02 3.45 -15.64
CA TYR A 172 -13.20 4.68 -15.63
C TYR A 172 -13.68 5.75 -14.63
N GLY A 173 -14.90 5.60 -14.10
CA GLY A 173 -15.62 6.64 -13.36
C GLY A 173 -16.05 6.19 -11.97
N SER A 174 -15.23 5.37 -11.31
CA SER A 174 -15.51 4.81 -9.99
C SER A 174 -15.58 5.86 -8.86
N GLY A 175 -15.00 7.04 -9.07
CA GLY A 175 -14.80 8.04 -8.02
C GLY A 175 -13.68 7.70 -7.06
N ALA A 176 -12.92 6.63 -7.31
CA ALA A 176 -11.76 6.24 -6.52
C ALA A 176 -10.65 7.29 -6.59
N GLU A 177 -9.90 7.40 -5.50
CA GLU A 177 -8.75 8.29 -5.36
C GLU A 177 -7.42 7.52 -5.39
N TYR A 178 -7.42 6.25 -4.95
CA TYR A 178 -6.25 5.38 -4.97
C TYR A 178 -6.64 3.90 -4.99
N GLY A 179 -5.66 3.02 -5.23
CA GLY A 179 -5.80 1.57 -5.11
C GLY A 179 -4.76 1.04 -4.12
N GLY A 180 -5.17 0.08 -3.28
CA GLY A 180 -4.27 -0.54 -2.33
C GLY A 180 -3.18 -1.37 -3.01
N TRP A 181 -2.02 -1.44 -2.37
CA TRP A 181 -0.83 -2.09 -2.94
C TRP A 181 -0.80 -3.62 -2.82
N TRP A 182 -1.89 -4.23 -2.33
CA TRP A 182 -2.13 -5.67 -2.54
C TRP A 182 -2.05 -6.03 -4.03
N PHE A 183 -2.54 -5.13 -4.90
CA PHE A 183 -2.31 -5.14 -6.34
C PHE A 183 -2.67 -3.77 -6.91
N CYS A 184 -1.68 -2.99 -7.36
CA CYS A 184 -1.92 -1.74 -8.07
C CYS A 184 -0.86 -1.48 -9.13
N CYS A 185 -1.29 -1.20 -10.35
CA CYS A 185 -0.41 -0.94 -11.48
C CYS A 185 -0.31 0.56 -11.75
N PHE A 186 0.89 1.12 -11.72
CA PHE A 186 1.16 2.51 -12.06
C PHE A 186 1.96 2.64 -13.37
N PRO A 187 1.69 3.67 -14.18
CA PRO A 187 2.49 3.95 -15.37
C PRO A 187 3.89 4.42 -14.97
N MET A 188 4.90 3.98 -15.73
CA MET A 188 6.30 4.36 -15.49
C MET A 188 6.54 5.87 -15.69
N SER A 189 5.67 6.57 -16.43
CA SER A 189 5.67 8.04 -16.56
C SER A 189 5.56 8.74 -15.21
N PHE A 190 4.83 8.16 -14.26
CA PHE A 190 4.73 8.65 -12.88
C PHE A 190 5.82 8.04 -11.99
N VAL A 191 6.00 6.71 -12.05
CA VAL A 191 6.87 5.97 -11.14
C VAL A 191 8.32 6.39 -11.25
N LYS A 192 8.81 6.78 -12.43
CA LYS A 192 10.22 7.14 -12.65
C LYS A 192 10.69 8.34 -11.80
N ASP A 193 9.80 9.29 -11.52
CA ASP A 193 10.14 10.57 -10.86
C ASP A 193 9.61 10.67 -9.42
N ASN A 194 8.93 9.64 -8.92
CA ASN A 194 8.21 9.69 -7.65
C ASN A 194 8.64 8.57 -6.69
N ASP A 195 9.40 8.95 -5.67
CA ASP A 195 9.74 8.08 -4.54
C ASP A 195 8.57 7.92 -3.57
N ILE A 196 8.54 6.80 -2.84
CA ILE A 196 7.54 6.51 -1.82
C ILE A 196 7.87 7.29 -0.55
N ILE A 197 6.85 7.86 0.09
CA ILE A 197 7.01 8.54 1.37
C ILE A 197 7.62 7.59 2.42
N PRO A 198 8.57 8.04 3.28
CA PRO A 198 9.30 7.14 4.20
C PRO A 198 8.47 6.78 5.45
N PHE A 199 7.24 6.31 5.23
CA PHE A 199 6.50 5.54 6.21
C PHE A 199 7.17 4.17 6.40
N PHE A 200 6.73 3.46 7.43
CA PHE A 200 7.17 2.08 7.64
C PHE A 200 6.14 1.13 7.01
N ILE A 201 4.87 1.33 7.37
CA ILE A 201 3.69 0.64 6.82
C ILE A 201 2.53 1.63 6.79
N HIS A 202 1.54 1.34 5.95
CA HIS A 202 0.22 1.97 5.82
C HIS A 202 0.24 3.43 5.32
N CYS A 203 -0.77 3.78 4.53
CA CYS A 203 -0.98 5.08 3.89
C CYS A 203 0.12 5.51 2.89
N ASP A 204 1.07 4.63 2.61
CA ASP A 204 2.02 4.77 1.52
C ASP A 204 1.32 4.64 0.16
N ASP A 205 0.44 3.66 0.02
CA ASP A 205 -0.48 3.51 -1.11
C ASP A 205 -1.43 4.71 -1.29
N VAL A 206 -2.02 5.18 -0.18
CA VAL A 206 -2.88 6.36 -0.14
C VAL A 206 -2.14 7.59 -0.65
N GLU A 207 -0.98 7.91 -0.06
CA GLU A 207 -0.20 9.10 -0.44
C GLU A 207 0.24 9.02 -1.89
N TYR A 208 0.72 7.86 -2.35
CA TYR A 208 1.19 7.68 -3.71
C TYR A 208 0.07 7.85 -4.74
N GLY A 209 -1.13 7.32 -4.45
CA GLY A 209 -2.32 7.50 -5.28
C GLY A 209 -2.80 8.95 -5.33
N LEU A 210 -2.91 9.61 -4.18
CA LEU A 210 -3.29 11.03 -4.11
C LEU A 210 -2.28 11.93 -4.84
N ARG A 211 -0.98 11.63 -4.72
CA ARG A 211 0.08 12.34 -5.44
C ARG A 211 0.06 12.07 -6.95
N CYS A 212 -0.30 10.86 -7.37
CA CYS A 212 -0.54 10.56 -8.78
C CYS A 212 -1.67 11.43 -9.35
N GLY A 213 -2.72 11.67 -8.55
CA GLY A 213 -3.81 12.59 -8.88
C GLY A 213 -4.65 12.16 -10.08
N LYS A 214 -4.48 10.92 -10.55
CA LYS A 214 -5.28 10.29 -11.60
C LYS A 214 -6.16 9.22 -10.97
N PRO A 215 -7.48 9.24 -11.22
CA PRO A 215 -8.37 8.22 -10.64
C PRO A 215 -7.98 6.84 -11.17
N PRO A 216 -7.84 5.83 -10.30
CA PRO A 216 -7.49 4.50 -10.73
C PRO A 216 -8.64 3.89 -11.53
N ILE A 217 -8.25 3.20 -12.59
CA ILE A 217 -9.13 2.43 -13.44
C ILE A 217 -9.31 1.07 -12.79
N ILE A 218 -10.53 0.55 -12.82
CA ILE A 218 -10.84 -0.74 -12.23
C ILE A 218 -11.38 -1.66 -13.32
N ILE A 219 -10.88 -2.89 -13.35
CA ILE A 219 -11.21 -3.87 -14.38
C ILE A 219 -11.71 -5.14 -13.69
N GLU A 220 -12.92 -5.59 -13.99
CA GLU A 220 -13.39 -6.90 -13.55
C GLU A 220 -12.44 -7.98 -14.12
N GLY A 221 -12.01 -8.93 -13.29
CA GLY A 221 -10.98 -9.91 -13.62
C GLY A 221 -9.57 -9.53 -13.19
N VAL A 222 -9.27 -8.24 -12.96
CA VAL A 222 -8.00 -7.81 -12.34
C VAL A 222 -8.21 -7.71 -10.82
N HIS A 223 -7.87 -8.79 -10.11
CA HIS A 223 -8.17 -8.92 -8.69
C HIS A 223 -7.22 -9.87 -7.97
N VAL A 224 -7.23 -9.77 -6.65
CA VAL A 224 -6.57 -10.66 -5.70
C VAL A 224 -7.55 -11.07 -4.61
N TRP A 225 -7.31 -12.21 -3.97
CA TRP A 225 -7.86 -12.54 -2.66
C TRP A 225 -6.83 -12.23 -1.60
N HIS A 226 -7.29 -11.60 -0.52
CA HIS A 226 -6.43 -11.15 0.56
C HIS A 226 -7.19 -11.20 1.89
N GLU A 227 -6.48 -11.44 3.00
CA GLU A 227 -7.10 -11.32 4.33
C GLU A 227 -7.40 -9.85 4.63
N THR A 228 -8.61 -9.57 5.13
CA THR A 228 -9.11 -8.21 5.37
C THR A 228 -8.42 -7.52 6.55
N PHE A 229 -8.45 -6.19 6.52
CA PHE A 229 -7.75 -5.33 7.49
C PHE A 229 -8.13 -5.62 8.95
N GLU A 230 -9.41 -5.88 9.24
CA GLU A 230 -9.92 -6.02 10.60
C GLU A 230 -9.27 -7.20 11.36
N LYS A 231 -8.81 -8.22 10.64
CA LYS A 231 -8.20 -9.43 11.22
C LYS A 231 -6.73 -9.24 11.57
N ARG A 232 -6.07 -8.19 11.07
CA ARG A 232 -4.62 -7.96 11.21
C ARG A 232 -4.26 -6.95 12.29
N MET A 233 -5.24 -6.31 12.91
CA MET A 233 -5.01 -5.17 13.80
C MET A 233 -4.18 -5.50 15.04
N THR A 234 -3.09 -4.77 15.21
CA THR A 234 -2.23 -4.83 16.41
C THR A 234 -2.10 -3.45 17.06
N PRO A 235 -1.76 -3.36 18.36
CA PRO A 235 -1.58 -2.07 19.03
C PRO A 235 -0.58 -1.12 18.34
N ILE A 236 0.48 -1.65 17.72
CA ILE A 236 1.47 -0.82 17.01
C ILE A 236 0.94 -0.30 15.67
N MET A 237 -0.01 -0.98 15.01
CA MET A 237 -0.63 -0.46 13.78
C MET A 237 -1.37 0.84 14.06
N HIS A 238 -2.05 0.97 15.20
CA HIS A 238 -2.68 2.22 15.63
C HIS A 238 -1.70 3.40 15.73
N TYR A 239 -0.40 3.17 15.94
CA TYR A 239 0.60 4.24 15.85
C TYR A 239 0.69 4.78 14.41
N TYR A 240 0.80 3.89 13.42
CA TYR A 240 0.90 4.27 12.01
C TYR A 240 -0.44 4.82 11.50
N ASP A 241 -1.56 4.18 11.84
CA ASP A 241 -2.92 4.59 11.45
C ASP A 241 -3.38 5.87 12.13
N THR A 242 -2.69 6.33 13.19
CA THR A 242 -2.90 7.67 13.74
C THR A 242 -1.95 8.67 13.10
N ARG A 243 -0.67 8.31 12.92
CA ARG A 243 0.38 9.25 12.50
C ARG A 243 0.33 9.56 11.02
N ASN A 244 0.26 8.54 10.18
CA ASN A 244 0.43 8.66 8.75
C ASN A 244 -0.74 9.43 8.10
N PRO A 245 -2.02 9.23 8.48
CA PRO A 245 -3.11 10.02 7.94
C PRO A 245 -2.96 11.54 8.19
N LEU A 246 -2.39 11.93 9.34
CA LEU A 246 -2.11 13.33 9.65
C LEU A 246 -1.04 13.91 8.71
N PHE A 247 -0.02 13.12 8.35
CA PHE A 247 0.98 13.53 7.35
C PHE A 247 0.36 13.62 5.95
N VAL A 248 -0.38 12.60 5.52
CA VAL A 248 -1.04 12.58 4.20
C VAL A 248 -1.97 13.78 4.05
N ASN A 249 -2.86 14.00 5.02
CA ASN A 249 -3.79 15.13 4.98
C ASN A 249 -3.05 16.48 4.96
N SER A 250 -1.92 16.59 5.67
CA SER A 250 -1.11 17.81 5.64
C SER A 250 -0.39 18.03 4.32
N LEU A 251 0.03 16.98 3.63
CA LEU A 251 0.71 17.08 2.33
C LEU A 251 -0.27 17.46 1.21
N HIS A 252 -1.50 16.94 1.26
CA HIS A 252 -2.51 17.15 0.23
C HIS A 252 -3.52 18.26 0.57
N SER A 253 -3.29 19.04 1.63
CA SER A 253 -4.22 20.09 2.10
C SER A 253 -5.65 19.58 2.37
N LEU A 254 -5.76 18.34 2.87
CA LEU A 254 -7.01 17.67 3.25
C LEU A 254 -7.23 17.68 4.76
N ASN A 255 -6.49 18.52 5.49
CA ASN A 255 -6.63 18.64 6.93
C ASN A 255 -8.01 19.21 7.30
N ASP A 256 -8.68 18.52 8.21
CA ASP A 256 -9.78 19.11 8.96
C ASP A 256 -9.31 20.31 9.81
N ASN A 257 -10.28 21.09 10.28
CA ASN A 257 -10.04 22.10 11.32
C ASN A 257 -9.18 21.50 12.46
N PRO A 258 -8.06 22.15 12.86
CA PRO A 258 -7.19 21.66 13.92
C PRO A 258 -7.90 21.32 15.24
N LYS A 259 -8.99 22.02 15.58
CA LYS A 259 -9.84 21.70 16.74
C LYS A 259 -10.52 20.33 16.60
N SER A 260 -11.07 20.03 15.43
CA SER A 260 -11.73 18.74 15.14
C SER A 260 -10.74 17.58 15.19
N VAL A 261 -9.55 17.76 14.61
CA VAL A 261 -8.46 16.77 14.69
C VAL A 261 -8.06 16.51 16.14
N PHE A 262 -7.93 17.55 16.95
CA PHE A 262 -7.60 17.44 18.36
C PHE A 262 -8.68 16.70 19.17
N ILE A 263 -9.96 17.03 18.95
CA ILE A 263 -11.10 16.38 19.61
C ILE A 263 -11.12 14.89 19.26
N ARG A 264 -11.04 14.53 17.96
CA ARG A 264 -11.02 13.12 17.55
C ARG A 264 -9.85 12.36 18.18
N TRP A 265 -8.64 12.93 18.16
CA TRP A 265 -7.49 12.30 18.84
C TRP A 265 -7.74 12.11 20.34
N LYS A 266 -8.34 13.11 21.00
CA LYS A 266 -8.72 13.02 22.42
C LYS A 266 -9.77 11.95 22.70
N ASP A 267 -10.76 11.82 21.82
CA ASP A 267 -11.79 10.79 21.93
C ASP A 267 -11.16 9.40 21.73
N THR A 268 -10.29 9.21 20.73
CA THR A 268 -9.58 7.95 20.50
C THR A 268 -8.77 7.52 21.72
N ILE A 269 -7.93 8.39 22.31
CA ILE A 269 -7.16 8.01 23.50
C ILE A 269 -8.09 7.70 24.70
N THR A 270 -9.21 8.42 24.83
CA THR A 270 -10.19 8.21 25.91
C THR A 270 -10.88 6.86 25.76
N LEU A 271 -11.24 6.46 24.53
CA LEU A 271 -11.84 5.16 24.24
C LEU A 271 -10.92 4.00 24.65
N HIS A 272 -9.63 4.07 24.31
CA HIS A 272 -8.66 3.05 24.74
C HIS A 272 -8.44 3.06 26.26
N HIS A 273 -8.43 4.24 26.89
CA HIS A 273 -8.31 4.38 28.33
C HIS A 273 -9.45 3.68 29.09
N ILE A 274 -10.69 3.90 28.67
CA ILE A 274 -11.88 3.28 29.28
C ILE A 274 -11.84 1.76 29.13
N LYS A 275 -11.31 1.25 28.01
CA LYS A 275 -11.11 -0.19 27.77
C LYS A 275 -9.91 -0.79 28.53
N ASN A 276 -9.19 -0.01 29.33
CA ASN A 276 -7.92 -0.39 29.96
C ASN A 276 -6.83 -0.83 28.96
N ASP A 277 -6.96 -0.45 27.69
CA ASP A 277 -5.97 -0.72 26.64
C ASP A 277 -4.90 0.38 26.63
N TYR A 278 -4.10 0.39 27.70
CA TYR A 278 -3.08 1.41 27.91
C TYR A 278 -1.93 1.31 26.89
N ILE A 279 -1.76 0.17 26.23
CA ILE A 279 -0.72 0.00 25.21
C ILE A 279 -1.12 0.75 23.94
N THR A 280 -2.32 0.50 23.42
CA THR A 280 -2.81 1.20 22.23
C THR A 280 -3.02 2.68 22.50
N GLU A 281 -3.55 3.06 23.68
CA GLU A 281 -3.62 4.47 24.10
C GLU A 281 -2.25 5.17 23.97
N TYR A 282 -1.19 4.52 24.45
CA TYR A 282 0.17 5.08 24.38
C TYR A 282 0.67 5.21 22.94
N TYR A 283 0.38 4.26 22.06
CA TYR A 283 0.74 4.32 20.64
C TYR A 283 0.04 5.48 19.93
N VAL A 284 -1.25 5.70 20.18
CA VAL A 284 -2.01 6.85 19.63
C VAL A 284 -1.46 8.19 20.15
N ILE A 285 -1.10 8.27 21.44
CA ILE A 285 -0.42 9.46 21.99
C ILE A 285 0.93 9.69 21.31
N ARG A 286 1.70 8.61 21.10
CA ARG A 286 3.03 8.67 20.49
C ARG A 286 2.99 9.07 19.02
N ALA A 287 2.00 8.59 18.29
CA ALA A 287 1.74 8.95 16.91
C ALA A 287 1.55 10.46 16.73
N MET A 288 0.66 11.06 17.51
CA MET A 288 0.44 12.51 17.50
C MET A 288 1.71 13.28 17.92
N ALA A 289 2.42 12.81 18.96
CA ALA A 289 3.66 13.43 19.40
C ALA A 289 4.73 13.49 18.29
N ASP A 290 4.81 12.43 17.50
CA ASP A 290 5.75 12.27 16.40
C ASP A 290 5.32 13.04 15.14
N TYR A 291 4.04 13.06 14.80
CA TYR A 291 3.49 13.94 13.77
C TYR A 291 3.85 15.41 14.04
N LEU A 292 3.70 15.86 15.29
CA LEU A 292 4.06 17.22 15.71
C LEU A 292 5.55 17.55 15.60
N LYS A 293 6.44 16.60 15.30
CA LYS A 293 7.85 16.85 14.98
C LYS A 293 8.06 17.27 13.52
N GLY A 294 7.07 17.04 12.65
CA GLY A 294 7.10 17.46 11.25
C GLY A 294 7.81 16.48 10.30
N LEU A 295 7.75 16.81 9.01
CA LEU A 295 8.22 15.96 7.92
C LEU A 295 9.74 15.77 7.94
N ASP A 296 10.50 16.80 8.30
CA ASP A 296 11.97 16.70 8.44
C ASP A 296 12.40 15.67 9.48
N TRP A 297 11.59 15.45 10.51
CA TRP A 297 11.85 14.38 11.47
C TRP A 297 11.56 13.02 10.85
N LEU A 298 10.45 12.87 10.12
CA LEU A 298 10.09 11.64 9.42
C LEU A 298 11.16 11.24 8.38
N ASN A 299 11.69 12.19 7.62
CA ASN A 299 12.71 11.93 6.60
C ASN A 299 14.08 11.54 7.18
N ARG A 300 14.36 11.89 8.44
CA ARG A 300 15.66 11.61 9.10
C ARG A 300 15.66 10.35 9.95
N ILE A 301 14.49 9.81 10.31
CA ILE A 301 14.46 8.63 11.17
C ILE A 301 14.93 7.39 10.40
N ASN A 302 15.69 6.53 11.08
CA ASN A 302 15.96 5.20 10.55
C ASN A 302 14.72 4.32 10.80
N PRO A 303 14.00 3.85 9.75
CA PRO A 303 12.71 3.18 9.90
C PRO A 303 12.81 1.91 10.74
N GLU A 304 13.80 1.06 10.45
CA GLU A 304 14.03 -0.20 11.17
C GLU A 304 14.29 0.01 12.66
N LYS A 305 15.26 0.89 12.98
CA LYS A 305 15.63 1.18 14.37
C LYS A 305 14.46 1.81 15.13
N TYR A 306 13.69 2.67 14.46
CA TYR A 306 12.54 3.32 15.09
C TYR A 306 11.41 2.35 15.34
N HIS A 307 11.09 1.47 14.38
CA HIS A 307 10.09 0.41 14.55
C HIS A 307 10.47 -0.56 15.68
N LYS A 308 11.73 -1.03 15.71
CA LYS A 308 12.27 -1.84 16.81
C LYS A 308 12.16 -1.13 18.17
N ARG A 309 12.35 0.19 18.21
CA ARG A 309 12.17 0.99 19.42
C ARG A 309 10.70 1.07 19.83
N LEU A 310 9.79 1.29 18.88
CA LEU A 310 8.34 1.32 19.10
C LEU A 310 7.87 0.00 19.72
N GLY A 311 8.27 -1.15 19.15
CA GLY A 311 7.88 -2.48 19.67
C GLY A 311 8.33 -2.78 21.10
N LYS A 312 9.33 -2.07 21.63
CA LYS A 312 9.78 -2.16 23.02
C LYS A 312 9.05 -1.20 23.96
N MET A 313 8.28 -0.25 23.44
CA MET A 313 7.58 0.73 24.26
C MET A 313 6.38 0.08 24.95
N LYS A 314 6.21 0.40 26.24
CA LYS A 314 5.03 0.02 27.01
C LYS A 314 4.26 1.25 27.46
N GLY A 315 2.94 1.18 27.37
CA GLY A 315 2.01 2.16 27.94
C GLY A 315 1.51 1.71 29.30
N ASN A 316 1.18 2.67 30.17
CA ASN A 316 0.45 2.40 31.42
C ASN A 316 -0.32 3.66 31.81
N LYS A 317 -1.31 3.51 32.70
CA LYS A 317 -2.23 4.59 33.10
C LYS A 317 -1.52 5.90 33.48
N LEU A 318 -0.51 5.84 34.35
CA LEU A 318 0.19 7.03 34.85
C LEU A 318 1.08 7.67 33.77
N LYS A 319 1.84 6.85 33.05
CA LYS A 319 2.71 7.30 31.96
C LYS A 319 1.89 7.96 30.85
N ASN A 320 0.77 7.36 30.47
CA ASN A 320 -0.12 7.87 29.43
C ASN A 320 -0.71 9.21 29.87
N ALA A 321 -1.17 9.32 31.12
CA ALA A 321 -1.69 10.54 31.71
C ALA A 321 -0.72 11.73 31.60
N VAL A 322 0.57 11.51 31.83
CA VAL A 322 1.60 12.55 31.65
C VAL A 322 1.84 12.81 30.16
N ALA A 323 2.00 11.74 29.37
CA ALA A 323 2.36 11.85 27.96
C ALA A 323 1.33 12.62 27.13
N TRP A 324 0.03 12.32 27.28
CA TRP A 324 -0.99 12.99 26.46
C TRP A 324 -1.12 14.47 26.81
N ARG A 325 -0.93 14.88 28.07
CA ARG A 325 -0.97 16.30 28.47
C ARG A 325 0.19 17.11 27.87
N LEU A 326 1.37 16.50 27.75
CA LEU A 326 2.50 17.13 27.06
C LEU A 326 2.22 17.30 25.56
N VAL A 327 1.63 16.27 24.93
CA VAL A 327 1.24 16.33 23.52
C VAL A 327 0.15 17.36 23.28
N GLU A 328 -0.86 17.44 24.15
CA GLU A 328 -1.90 18.45 24.11
C GLU A 328 -1.31 19.87 24.13
N ARG A 329 -0.44 20.17 25.11
CA ARG A 329 0.20 21.49 25.20
C ARG A 329 0.96 21.84 23.93
N LYS A 330 1.68 20.87 23.35
CA LYS A 330 2.43 21.06 22.10
C LYS A 330 1.50 21.30 20.91
N TYR A 331 0.41 20.55 20.83
CA TYR A 331 -0.58 20.68 19.76
C TYR A 331 -1.27 22.06 19.81
N LYS A 332 -1.81 22.43 20.98
CA LYS A 332 -2.45 23.72 21.22
C LYS A 332 -1.54 24.90 20.88
N ARG A 333 -0.27 24.82 21.29
CA ARG A 333 0.73 25.84 20.93
C ARG A 333 1.00 25.93 19.42
N ARG A 334 1.02 24.80 18.70
CA ARG A 334 1.31 24.78 17.26
C ARG A 334 0.16 25.33 16.42
N TYR A 335 -1.08 25.10 16.85
CA TYR A 335 -2.28 25.43 16.08
C TYR A 335 -3.11 26.57 16.68
N GLU A 336 -2.64 27.19 17.77
CA GLU A 336 -3.27 28.34 18.43
C GLU A 336 -4.72 28.07 18.88
N ILE A 337 -4.96 26.89 19.48
CA ILE A 337 -6.30 26.44 19.94
C ILE A 337 -6.40 26.14 21.43
#